data_AF-A0A7W0T0A3-F1
#
_entry.id   AF-A0A7W0T0A3-F1
#
_cell.length_a   1.000
_cell.length_b   1.000
_cell.length_c   1.000
_cell.angle_alpha   90.00
_cell.angle_beta   90.00
_cell.angle_gamma   90.00
#
_symmetry.space_group_name_H-M   'P 1'
#
loop_
_entity.id
_entity.type
_entity.pdbx_description
1 polymer ?
#
loop_
_entity_poly.entity_id
_entity_poly.type
_entity_poly.pdbx_seq_one_letter_code
_entity_poly.pdbx_strand_id
1 'polypeptide(L)' 'MTAQYMLTLADGSLTHIRETALHDRPGTVTHHHGEDDHLAFLERPFHEAAEAIHRRLHRFGIPH' A
#
# COMPACT_ATOMS: atom_id res chain seq x y z
N MET A 1 -8.89 5.20 -17.59
CA MET A 1 -8.50 6.58 -17.18
C MET A 1 -8.71 6.91 -15.70
N THR A 2 -9.48 6.16 -14.90
CA THR A 2 -9.50 6.33 -13.43
C THR A 2 -8.65 5.28 -12.70
N ALA A 3 -8.62 4.04 -13.20
CA ALA A 3 -7.87 2.95 -12.57
C ALA A 3 -6.35 3.16 -12.57
N GLN A 4 -5.78 3.61 -13.69
CA GLN A 4 -4.35 3.94 -13.77
C GLN A 4 -3.96 5.01 -12.74
N TYR A 5 -4.79 6.03 -12.57
CA TYR A 5 -4.54 7.08 -11.58
C TYR A 5 -4.57 6.54 -10.15
N MET A 6 -5.54 5.67 -9.83
CA MET A 6 -5.59 5.01 -8.51
C MET A 6 -4.37 4.13 -8.26
N LEU A 7 -3.87 3.42 -9.28
CA LEU A 7 -2.63 2.63 -9.18
C LEU A 7 -1.41 3.54 -8.92
N THR A 8 -1.31 4.67 -9.62
CA THR A 8 -0.26 5.67 -9.37
C THR A 8 -0.33 6.25 -7.96
N LEU A 9 -1.53 6.50 -7.43
CA LEU A 9 -1.69 6.96 -6.05
C LEU A 9 -1.29 5.89 -5.03
N ALA A 10 -1.63 4.63 -5.27
CA ALA A 10 -1.21 3.52 -4.40
C ALA A 10 0.32 3.39 -4.38
N ASP A 11 0.97 3.43 -5.54
CA ASP A 11 2.42 3.35 -5.68
C ASP A 11 3.15 4.54 -5.03
N GLY A 12 2.63 5.76 -5.23
CA GLY A 12 3.15 6.95 -4.56
C GLY A 12 2.99 6.90 -3.04
N SER A 13 1.91 6.33 -2.54
CA SER A 13 1.69 6.14 -1.10
C SER A 13 2.67 5.12 -0.51
N LEU A 14 2.91 4.01 -1.20
CA LEU A 14 3.93 3.03 -0.80
C LEU A 14 5.33 3.65 -0.77
N THR A 15 5.68 4.42 -1.80
CA THR A 15 6.96 5.17 -1.83
C THR A 15 7.07 6.14 -0.66
N HIS A 16 6.01 6.91 -0.38
CA HIS A 16 5.99 7.83 0.76
C HIS A 16 6.17 7.10 2.09
N ILE A 17 5.47 5.98 2.29
CA ILE A 17 5.61 5.14 3.48
C ILE A 17 7.06 4.68 3.62
N ARG A 18 7.70 4.18 2.56
CA ARG A 18 9.05 3.61 2.62
C ARG A 18 10.16 4.65 2.82
N GLU A 19 9.99 5.85 2.26
CA GLU A 19 11.11 6.78 2.12
C GLU A 19 10.96 8.07 2.92
N THR A 20 9.73 8.43 3.32
CA THR A 20 9.44 9.75 3.89
C THR A 20 8.74 9.69 5.24
N ALA A 21 7.84 8.71 5.43
CA ALA A 21 7.14 8.57 6.70
C ALA A 21 8.13 8.36 7.84
N LEU A 22 7.89 9.03 8.98
CA LEU A 22 8.67 8.79 10.18
C LEU A 22 8.46 7.34 10.61
N HIS A 23 9.47 6.51 10.38
CA HIS A 23 9.53 5.18 10.99
C HIS A 23 10.04 5.35 12.39
N ASP A 24 9.23 4.97 13.37
CA ASP A 24 9.75 4.84 14.73
C ASP A 24 10.92 3.85 14.71
N ARG A 25 11.96 4.16 15.50
CA ARG A 25 13.09 3.25 15.61
C ARG A 25 12.58 1.90 16.12
N PRO A 26 13.10 0.79 15.59
CA PRO A 26 12.79 -0.53 16.12
C PRO A 26 13.01 -0.54 17.64
N GLY A 27 11.95 -0.80 18.41
CA GLY A 27 11.98 -0.85 19.88
C GLY A 27 11.64 0.46 20.63
N THR A 28 11.30 1.56 19.95
CA THR A 28 10.90 2.83 20.62
C THR A 28 9.40 3.08 20.67
N VAL A 29 8.60 2.24 20.02
CA VAL A 29 7.14 2.38 19.97
C VAL A 29 6.48 1.59 21.09
N THR A 30 5.60 2.25 21.85
CA THR A 30 4.73 1.65 22.87
C THR A 30 3.41 1.11 22.31
N HIS A 31 3.16 1.28 21.00
CA HIS A 31 1.96 0.83 20.32
C HIS A 31 2.20 -0.52 19.66
N HIS A 32 1.85 -1.61 20.36
CA HIS A 32 1.73 -2.92 19.74
C HIS A 32 0.54 -2.89 18.77
N HIS A 33 0.79 -2.81 17.46
CA HIS A 33 -0.23 -3.10 16.45
C HIS A 33 -0.53 -4.60 16.31
N GLY A 34 0.05 -5.44 17.16
CA GLY A 34 -0.11 -6.90 17.13
C GLY A 34 0.58 -7.58 15.95
N GLU A 35 1.16 -6.83 15.02
CA GLU A 35 1.95 -7.33 13.89
C GLU A 35 3.44 -7.05 14.11
N ASP A 36 4.27 -8.08 13.90
CA ASP A 36 5.73 -8.05 14.11
C ASP A 36 6.46 -7.12 13.12
N ASP A 37 5.84 -6.88 11.95
CA ASP A 37 6.34 -6.00 10.91
C ASP A 37 5.38 -4.82 10.69
N HIS A 38 5.70 -3.70 11.33
CA HIS A 38 4.89 -2.48 11.25
C HIS A 38 4.89 -1.88 9.84
N LEU A 39 5.96 -2.05 9.06
CA LEU A 39 6.02 -1.54 7.70
C LEU A 39 5.08 -2.36 6.80
N ALA A 40 5.12 -3.68 6.91
CA ALA A 40 4.19 -4.57 6.20
C ALA A 40 2.73 -4.27 6.55
N PHE A 41 2.43 -3.99 7.82
CA PHE A 41 1.09 -3.56 8.25
C PHE A 41 0.62 -2.30 7.51
N LEU A 42 1.48 -1.28 7.42
CA LEU A 42 1.18 -0.01 6.78
C LEU A 42 1.03 -0.14 5.26
N GLU A 43 1.82 -1.00 4.63
CA GLU A 43 1.79 -1.22 3.17
C GLU A 43 0.60 -2.07 2.71
N ARG A 44 0.13 -3.01 3.54
CA ARG A 44 -0.94 -3.98 3.21
C ARG A 44 -2.16 -3.37 2.51
N PRO A 45 -2.82 -2.32 3.01
CA PRO A 45 -4.02 -1.79 2.37
C PRO A 45 -3.78 -1.28 0.94
N PHE A 46 -2.57 -0.77 0.63
CA PHE A 46 -2.24 -0.28 -0.70
C PHE A 46 -2.01 -1.42 -1.69
N HIS A 47 -1.39 -2.51 -1.24
CA HIS A 47 -1.27 -3.74 -2.02
C HIS A 47 -2.64 -4.35 -2.32
N GLU A 48 -3.50 -4.48 -1.31
CA GLU A 48 -4.86 -5.01 -1.48
C GLU A 48 -5.69 -4.17 -2.46
N ALA A 49 -5.56 -2.84 -2.39
CA ALA A 49 -6.23 -1.92 -3.30
C ALA A 49 -5.73 -2.10 -4.75
N ALA A 50 -4.41 -2.15 -4.97
CA ALA A 50 -3.83 -2.37 -6.29
C ALA A 50 -4.30 -3.69 -6.90
N GLU A 51 -4.27 -4.78 -6.13
CA GLU A 51 -4.79 -6.07 -6.59
C GLU A 51 -6.29 -6.03 -6.92
N ALA A 52 -7.11 -5.38 -6.10
CA ALA A 52 -8.54 -5.26 -6.35
C ALA A 52 -8.82 -4.50 -7.65
N ILE A 53 -8.02 -3.47 -7.94
CA ILE A 53 -8.10 -2.73 -9.19
C ILE A 53 -7.69 -3.61 -10.37
N HIS A 54 -6.56 -4.32 -10.29
CA HIS A 54 -6.12 -5.24 -11.34
C HIS A 54 -7.15 -6.35 -11.62
N ARG A 55 -7.69 -6.98 -10.56
CA ARG A 55 -8.77 -7.98 -10.69
C ARG A 55 -9.99 -7.41 -11.40
N ARG A 56 -10.35 -6.15 -11.13
CA ARG A 56 -11.48 -5.48 -11.79
C ARG A 56 -11.19 -5.22 -13.26
N LEU A 57 -10.00 -4.71 -13.59
CA LEU A 57 -9.60 -4.46 -14.98
C LEU A 57 -9.56 -5.76 -15.79
N HIS A 58 -8.98 -6.82 -15.23
CA HIS A 58 -8.97 -8.16 -15.82
C HIS A 58 -10.38 -8.69 -16.09
N ARG A 59 -11.29 -8.58 -15.11
CA ARG A 59 -12.69 -9.03 -15.24
C ARG A 59 -13.42 -8.36 -16.41
N PHE A 60 -13.10 -7.12 -16.72
CA PHE A 60 -13.72 -6.37 -17.82
C PHE A 60 -12.90 -6.40 -19.12
N GLY A 61 -11.82 -7.17 -19.19
CA GLY A 61 -10.96 -7.26 -20.38
C GLY A 61 -10.23 -5.96 -20.71
N ILE A 62 -10.03 -5.09 -19.71
CA ILE A 62 -9.34 -3.82 -19.88
C ILE A 62 -7.83 -4.07 -19.72
N PRO A 63 -7.00 -3.70 -20.71
CA PRO A 63 -5.55 -3.81 -20.61
C PRO A 63 -5.01 -2.98 -19.43
N HIS A 64 -4.06 -3.54 -18.69
CA HIS A 64 -3.45 -2.95 -17.49
C HIS A 64 -2.09 -3.55 -17.19
#